data_AF-A0A920J815-F1
#
_entry.id   AF-A0A920J815-F1
#
_cell.length_a   1.000
_cell.length_b   1.000
_cell.length_c   1.000
_cell.angle_alpha   90.00
_cell.angle_beta   90.00
_cell.angle_gamma   90.00
#
_symmetry.space_group_name_H-M   'P 1'
#
loop_
_entity.id
_entity.type
_entity.pdbx_description
1 polymer ?
#
loop_
_entity_poly.entity_id
_entity_poly.type
_entity_poly.pdbx_seq_one_letter_code
_entity_poly.pdbx_strand_id
1 'polypeptide(L)' 'MREVCKIVHDHGGLVYIDGANLNALVGIAKPGEFGGDVSHLNLHKTFCIPHGGGGLGRPIGVVEKLKDFMPSHQKIFKM' A
#
# COMPACT_ATOMS: atom_id res chain seq x y z
N MET A 1 11.08 13.07 -3.34
CA MET A 1 10.58 11.72 -3.00
C MET A 1 11.59 10.64 -3.42
N ARG A 2 11.88 10.46 -4.72
CA ARG A 2 12.84 9.44 -5.21
C ARG A 2 14.18 9.40 -4.46
N GLU A 3 14.75 10.56 -4.14
CA GLU A 3 15.99 10.68 -3.38
C GLU A 3 15.88 10.09 -1.97
N VAL A 4 14.78 10.37 -1.26
CA VAL A 4 14.52 9.82 0.08
C VAL A 4 14.36 8.31 0.00
N CYS A 5 13.59 7.79 -0.97
CA CYS A 5 13.48 6.36 -1.20
C CYS A 5 14.84 5.72 -1.46
N LYS A 6 15.66 6.35 -2.32
CA LYS A 6 17.00 5.88 -2.63
C LYS A 6 17.88 5.80 -1.38
N ILE A 7 17.90 6.82 -0.54
CA ILE A 7 18.69 6.81 0.70
C ILE A 7 18.26 5.64 1.60
N VAL A 8 16.96 5.41 1.76
CA VAL A 8 16.43 4.28 2.56
C VAL A 8 16.89 2.95 1.97
N HIS A 9 16.77 2.78 0.65
CA HIS A 9 17.16 1.55 -0.04
C HIS A 9 18.67 1.30 0.00
N ASP A 10 19.50 2.35 -0.11
CA ASP A 10 20.97 2.27 -0.04
C ASP A 10 21.45 1.75 1.33
N HIS A 11 20.62 1.88 2.37
CA HIS A 11 20.87 1.37 3.71
C HIS A 11 20.09 0.08 4.02
N GLY A 12 19.56 -0.60 2.99
CA GLY A 12 18.86 -1.88 3.11
C GLY A 12 17.43 -1.79 3.65
N GLY A 13 16.88 -0.57 3.80
CA GLY A 13 15.51 -0.36 4.24
C GLY A 13 14.47 -0.59 3.14
N LEU A 14 13.20 -0.61 3.53
CA LEU A 14 12.05 -0.60 2.63
C LEU A 14 11.20 0.66 2.90
N VAL A 15 10.48 1.12 1.89
CA VAL A 15 9.70 2.35 1.94
C VAL A 15 8.20 2.04 1.96
N TYR A 16 7.57 2.34 3.09
CA TYR A 16 6.12 2.40 3.20
C TYR A 16 5.62 3.80 2.87
N ILE A 17 4.63 3.90 1.98
CA ILE A 17 3.97 5.16 1.63
C ILE A 17 2.52 5.10 2.08
N ASP A 18 2.13 6.03 2.94
CA ASP A 18 0.73 6.21 3.33
C ASP A 18 -0.10 6.64 2.11
N GLY A 19 -1.08 5.81 1.71
CA GLY A 19 -1.93 6.07 0.55
C GLY A 19 -3.20 6.86 0.84
N ALA A 20 -3.36 7.44 2.04
CA ALA A 20 -4.53 8.25 2.38
C ALA A 20 -4.72 9.46 1.45
N ASN A 21 -3.62 9.99 0.89
CA ASN A 21 -3.61 11.15 0.00
C ASN A 21 -3.57 10.77 -1.50
N LEU A 22 -3.91 9.53 -1.86
CA LEU A 22 -3.92 9.08 -3.26
C LEU A 22 -4.84 9.91 -4.16
N ASN A 23 -5.82 10.64 -3.62
CA ASN A 23 -6.69 11.51 -4.43
C ASN A 23 -5.92 12.60 -5.20
N ALA A 24 -4.73 12.99 -4.75
CA ALA A 24 -3.84 13.92 -5.47
C ALA A 24 -2.97 13.22 -6.53
N LEU A 25 -2.92 11.89 -6.56
CA LEU A 25 -1.98 11.11 -7.36
C LEU A 25 -2.67 10.25 -8.43
N VAL A 26 -3.91 9.79 -8.19
CA VAL A 26 -4.65 8.94 -9.13
C VAL A 26 -4.72 9.60 -10.50
N GLY A 27 -4.22 8.90 -11.53
CA GLY A 27 -4.16 9.38 -12.91
C GLY A 27 -2.93 10.22 -13.25
N ILE A 28 -2.09 10.60 -12.27
CA ILE A 28 -0.95 11.49 -12.45
C ILE A 28 0.38 10.80 -12.12
N ALA A 29 0.45 10.09 -10.99
CA ALA A 29 1.68 9.42 -10.54
C ALA A 29 1.38 8.18 -9.71
N LYS A 30 2.30 7.20 -9.72
CA LYS A 30 2.15 5.94 -8.98
C LYS A 30 3.23 5.80 -7.91
N PRO A 31 2.90 5.55 -6.63
CA PRO A 31 3.87 5.37 -5.55
C PRO A 31 5.04 4.41 -5.86
N GLY A 32 4.75 3.29 -6.52
CA GLY A 32 5.78 2.33 -6.93
C GLY A 32 6.80 2.88 -7.94
N GLU A 33 6.42 3.84 -8.79
CA GLU A 33 7.31 4.42 -9.82
C GLU A 33 8.31 5.46 -9.24
N PHE A 34 8.13 5.85 -7.99
CA PHE A 34 9.05 6.75 -7.30
C PHE A 34 9.67 6.18 -6.03
N GLY A 35 9.60 4.85 -5.86
CA GLY A 35 10.38 4.11 -4.87
C GLY A 35 9.61 3.60 -3.65
N GLY A 36 8.27 3.60 -3.67
CA GLY A 36 7.47 2.92 -2.64
C GLY A 36 7.47 1.40 -2.81
N ASP A 37 7.70 0.67 -1.73
CA ASP A 37 7.64 -0.81 -1.70
C ASP A 37 6.26 -1.33 -1.28
N VAL A 38 5.56 -0.59 -0.41
CA VAL A 38 4.23 -0.97 0.11
C VAL A 38 3.41 0.27 0.40
N SER A 39 2.10 0.19 0.16
CA SER A 39 1.15 1.24 0.50
C SER A 39 -0.20 0.65 0.87
N HIS A 40 -0.83 1.20 1.92
CA HIS A 40 -2.25 0.95 2.14
C HIS A 40 -3.08 1.97 1.37
N LEU A 41 -4.30 1.59 0.98
CA LEU A 41 -5.23 2.49 0.30
C LEU A 41 -6.44 2.77 1.19
N ASN A 42 -6.80 4.05 1.34
CA ASN A 42 -8.04 4.44 1.97
C ASN A 42 -9.17 4.43 0.95
N LEU A 43 -9.82 3.28 0.78
CA LEU A 43 -10.98 3.18 -0.10
C LEU A 43 -12.11 4.13 0.32
N HIS A 44 -12.27 4.37 1.63
CA HIS A 44 -13.27 5.31 2.14
C HIS A 44 -12.88 6.79 2.07
N LYS A 45 -11.66 7.11 1.62
CA LYS A 45 -11.24 8.50 1.34
C LYS A 45 -11.21 8.72 -0.18
N THR A 46 -10.32 8.01 -0.86
CA THR A 46 -10.02 8.23 -2.29
C THR A 46 -11.01 7.52 -3.21
N PHE A 47 -11.61 6.41 -2.79
CA PHE A 47 -12.41 5.53 -3.66
C PHE A 47 -13.85 5.36 -3.18
N CYS A 48 -14.42 6.43 -2.60
CA CYS A 48 -15.85 6.63 -2.40
C CYS A 48 -16.59 5.68 -1.42
N ILE A 49 -15.91 4.77 -0.71
CA ILE A 49 -16.57 4.03 0.37
C ILE A 49 -17.03 5.05 1.46
N PRO A 50 -18.26 4.98 1.98
CA PRO A 50 -18.72 5.95 2.98
C PRO A 50 -17.96 5.84 4.32
N HIS A 51 -17.80 6.95 5.03
CA HIS A 51 -17.04 7.02 6.28
C HIS A 51 -17.75 6.34 7.47
N GLY A 52 -19.09 6.37 7.50
CA GLY A 52 -19.93 5.47 8.31
C GLY A 52 -19.75 5.46 9.84
N GLY A 53 -19.04 6.43 10.43
CA GLY A 53 -18.89 6.54 11.90
C GLY A 53 -17.91 5.55 12.54
N GLY A 54 -17.18 4.74 11.76
CA GLY A 54 -16.30 3.70 12.31
C GLY A 54 -15.38 2.94 11.34
N GLY A 55 -15.30 3.34 10.06
CA GLY A 55 -14.27 2.92 9.09
C GLY A 55 -14.14 1.41 8.77
N LEU A 56 -14.38 1.05 7.50
CA LEU A 56 -14.10 -0.30 6.98
C LEU A 56 -12.59 -0.54 6.75
N GLY A 57 -12.19 -1.81 6.69
CA GLY A 57 -10.81 -2.25 6.46
C GLY A 57 -10.18 -1.71 5.17
N ARG A 58 -8.84 -1.72 5.10
CA ARG A 58 -8.04 -1.13 4.01
C ARG A 58 -7.21 -2.21 3.30
N PRO A 59 -7.19 -2.26 1.96
CA PRO A 59 -6.25 -3.11 1.23
C PRO A 59 -4.84 -2.51 1.22
N ILE A 60 -3.85 -3.35 0.94
CA ILE A 60 -2.46 -2.95 0.69
C ILE A 60 -2.01 -3.39 -0.71
N GLY A 61 -1.23 -2.54 -1.36
CA GLY A 61 -0.45 -2.89 -2.54
C GLY A 61 1.01 -3.03 -2.16
N VAL A 62 1.68 -4.07 -2.68
CA VAL A 62 3.10 -4.34 -2.46
C VAL A 62 3.83 -4.57 -3.77
N VAL A 63 5.13 -4.31 -3.82
CA VAL A 63 6.00 -4.69 -4.94
C VAL A 63 6.21 -6.21 -4.99
N GLU A 64 6.61 -6.75 -6.15
CA GLU A 64 6.68 -8.21 -6.39
C GLU A 64 7.54 -8.95 -5.36
N LYS A 65 8.68 -8.37 -4.93
CA LYS A 65 9.57 -9.00 -3.92
C LYS A 65 8.90 -9.22 -2.55
N LEU A 66 7.78 -8.55 -2.27
CA LEU A 66 7.03 -8.67 -1.00
C LEU A 66 5.82 -9.60 -1.11
N LYS A 67 5.50 -10.09 -2.31
CA LYS A 67 4.28 -10.86 -2.59
C LYS A 67 4.15 -12.13 -1.75
N ASP A 68 5.23 -12.87 -1.56
CA ASP A 68 5.23 -14.13 -0.81
C ASP A 68 5.04 -13.93 0.71
N PHE A 69 5.19 -12.70 1.19
CA PHE A 69 4.99 -12.33 2.60
C PHE A 69 3.58 -11.80 2.89
N MET A 70 2.72 -11.74 1.87
CA MET A 70 1.37 -11.22 2.02
C MET A 70 0.52 -12.11 2.94
N PRO A 71 -0.39 -11.52 3.74
CA PRO A 71 -1.33 -12.30 4.55
C PRO A 71 -2.13 -13.27 3.66
N SER A 72 -2.17 -14.53 4.09
CA SER A 72 -2.97 -15.58 3.46
C SER A 72 -3.90 -16.21 4.50
N HIS A 73 -5.01 -16.77 4.03
CA HIS A 73 -5.94 -17.51 4.88
C HIS A 73 -5.68 -19.01 4.72
N GLN A 74 -5.37 -19.69 5.83
CA GLN A 74 -5.27 -21.15 5.82
C GLN A 74 -6.67 -21.75 5.66
N LYS A 75 -6.97 -22.32 4.49
CA LYS A 75 -8.17 -23.16 4.33
C LYS A 75 -7.91 -24.50 5.00
N ILE A 76 -8.32 -24.64 6.27
CA ILE A 76 -8.35 -25.95 6.93
C ILE A 76 -9.50 -26.75 6.31
N PHE A 77 -9.20 -27.57 5.30
CA PHE A 77 -10.12 -28.64 4.90
C PHE A 77 -9.98 -29.76 5.94
N LYS A 78 -10.98 -29.89 6.82
CA LYS A 78 -11.19 -31.15 7.54
C LYS A 78 -11.85 -32.13 6.57
N MET A 79 -11.12 -33.19 6.22
CA MET A 79 -11.70 -34.44 5.70
C MET A 79 -12.47 -35.14 6.82
#